data_AF-A0A3A8MB78-F1
#
_entry.id   AF-A0A3A8MB78-F1
#
_cell.length_a   1.000
_cell.length_b   1.000
_cell.length_c   1.000
_cell.angle_alpha   90.00
_cell.angle_beta   90.00
_cell.angle_gamma   90.00
#
_symmetry.space_group_name_H-M   'P 1'
#
loop_
_entity.id
_entity.type
_entity.pdbx_description
1 polymer ?
#
loop_
_entity_poly.entity_id
_entity_poly.type
_entity_poly.pdbx_seq_one_letter_code
_entity_poly.pdbx_strand_id
1 'polypeptide(L)'
;MGLGKTRGMMHFMPTTRLDDLGRETTFEELHSRLHLHPREAELRDFEPRPNGPPPARLRIIDGGIDGSGDTDTGKGPYVVLVDGPLKTSGHLDLWTYEYLPGLVIVRGDLQARTLSFGNGARVFVEGSVFVDDWLFGRYGDHNAVLSAKGELRARASFLDVHTFLYADGGVRSLLYASRAGWETLEPDIANEGEGDGKDFFDPAVLDRYGDLDFKRAIQAAREGRPLFLPGVEERFPARLTSRNTK
;
A
#
# COMPACT_ATOMS: atom_id res chain seq x y z
N MET A 1 -33.36 30.98 22.38
CA MET A 1 -32.68 29.81 22.95
C MET A 1 -31.82 29.20 21.85
N GLY A 2 -30.50 29.37 21.96
CA GLY A 2 -29.54 28.90 20.97
C GLY A 2 -29.12 27.46 21.25
N LEU A 3 -29.10 26.63 20.20
CA LEU A 3 -28.41 25.35 20.19
C LEU A 3 -27.16 25.53 19.35
N GLY A 4 -26.03 25.77 20.02
CA GLY A 4 -24.71 25.75 19.42
C GLY A 4 -24.38 24.34 18.96
N LYS A 5 -24.28 24.15 17.64
CA LYS A 5 -23.64 22.96 17.06
C LYS A 5 -22.14 23.06 17.34
N THR A 6 -21.66 22.25 18.28
CA THR A 6 -20.24 21.92 18.40
C THR A 6 -19.82 21.22 17.12
N ARG A 7 -19.19 21.98 16.20
CA ARG A 7 -18.36 21.39 15.14
C ARG A 7 -17.26 20.61 15.85
N GLY A 8 -17.31 19.29 15.76
CA GLY A 8 -16.19 18.44 16.13
C GLY A 8 -14.98 18.91 15.34
N MET A 9 -14.01 19.50 16.04
CA MET A 9 -12.68 19.71 15.48
C MET A 9 -12.12 18.32 15.20
N MET A 10 -12.12 17.90 13.94
CA MET A 10 -11.25 16.82 13.50
C MET A 10 -9.83 17.28 13.82
N HIS A 11 -9.26 16.71 14.88
CA HIS A 11 -7.85 16.85 15.18
C HIS A 11 -7.13 16.16 14.03
N PHE A 12 -6.69 16.92 13.04
CA PHE A 12 -5.75 16.45 12.04
C PHE A 12 -4.45 16.15 12.79
N MET A 13 -4.30 14.89 13.20
CA MET A 13 -3.00 14.38 13.61
C MET A 13 -2.06 14.61 12.41
N PRO A 14 -0.89 15.25 12.61
CA PRO A 14 0.05 15.45 11.52
C PRO A 14 0.47 14.08 10.96
N THR A 15 0.37 13.93 9.64
CA THR A 15 0.86 12.74 8.94
C THR A 15 2.37 12.66 9.08
N THR A 16 2.89 11.49 9.44
CA THR A 16 4.33 11.24 9.51
C THR A 16 4.87 10.94 8.10
N ARG A 17 5.91 11.63 7.65
CA ARG A 17 6.48 11.43 6.31
C ARG A 17 7.73 10.56 6.36
N LEU A 18 7.66 9.33 5.84
CA LEU A 18 8.78 8.38 5.80
C LEU A 18 10.00 8.91 5.05
N ASP A 19 9.79 9.65 3.97
CA ASP A 19 10.88 10.24 3.18
C ASP A 19 11.51 11.50 3.83
N ASP A 20 10.96 11.95 4.96
CA ASP A 20 11.55 12.97 5.83
C ASP A 20 12.07 12.38 7.17
N LEU A 21 11.87 11.08 7.42
CA LEU A 21 12.34 10.37 8.61
C LEU A 21 13.70 9.71 8.42
N GLY A 22 14.33 9.38 9.56
CA GLY A 22 15.66 8.79 9.59
C GLY A 22 16.74 9.80 9.22
N ARG A 23 17.89 9.30 8.79
CA ARG A 23 19.00 10.14 8.34
C ARG A 23 19.07 10.16 6.82
N GLU A 24 19.50 11.29 6.29
CA GLU A 24 19.89 11.38 4.88
C GLU A 24 21.07 10.44 4.60
N THR A 25 21.14 9.90 3.40
CA THR A 25 22.17 8.94 2.99
C THR A 25 22.57 9.14 1.53
N THR A 26 23.46 8.30 1.02
CA THR A 26 23.94 8.27 -0.36
C THR A 26 23.64 6.94 -1.02
N PHE A 27 23.72 6.89 -2.36
CA PHE A 27 23.66 5.60 -3.08
C PHE A 27 24.79 4.66 -2.68
N GLU A 28 26.00 5.16 -2.47
CA GLU A 28 27.14 4.34 -2.03
C GLU A 28 26.84 3.60 -0.73
N GLU A 29 26.27 4.30 0.25
CA GLU A 29 25.90 3.68 1.51
C GLU A 29 24.71 2.71 1.34
N LEU A 30 23.69 3.06 0.55
CA LEU A 30 22.58 2.15 0.26
C LEU A 30 23.06 0.87 -0.44
N HIS A 31 23.98 0.97 -1.41
CA HIS A 31 24.62 -0.19 -2.03
C HIS A 31 25.38 -1.03 -1.00
N SER A 32 26.14 -0.41 -0.10
CA SER A 32 26.83 -1.11 0.97
C SER A 32 25.86 -1.86 1.90
N ARG A 33 24.74 -1.22 2.31
CA ARG A 33 23.70 -1.82 3.17
C ARG A 33 22.88 -2.89 2.46
N LEU A 34 22.77 -2.82 1.14
CA LEU A 34 22.07 -3.80 0.31
C LEU A 34 23.04 -4.78 -0.38
N HIS A 35 24.32 -4.83 0.02
CA HIS A 35 25.28 -5.67 -0.69
C HIS A 35 24.82 -7.14 -0.71
N LEU A 36 24.74 -7.73 -1.92
CA LEU A 36 24.23 -9.09 -2.18
C LEU A 36 22.74 -9.28 -1.89
N HIS A 37 22.02 -8.21 -1.54
CA HIS A 37 20.58 -8.25 -1.36
C HIS A 37 19.89 -8.29 -2.75
N PRO A 38 18.84 -9.11 -2.95
CA PRO A 38 18.16 -9.21 -4.26
C PRO A 38 17.62 -7.89 -4.80
N ARG A 39 17.33 -6.92 -3.91
CA ARG A 39 16.78 -5.61 -4.28
C ARG A 39 17.84 -4.52 -4.45
N GLU A 40 19.13 -4.85 -4.35
CA GLU A 40 20.21 -3.89 -4.63
C GLU A 40 20.10 -3.32 -6.07
N ALA A 41 19.73 -4.17 -7.03
CA ALA A 41 19.58 -3.77 -8.42
C ALA A 41 18.49 -2.72 -8.66
N GLU A 42 17.48 -2.63 -7.78
CA GLU A 42 16.39 -1.63 -7.87
C GLU A 42 16.92 -0.20 -7.70
N LEU A 43 18.05 -0.01 -7.00
CA LEU A 43 18.65 1.31 -6.78
C LEU A 43 19.05 1.99 -8.10
N ARG A 44 19.39 1.22 -9.13
CA ARG A 44 19.85 1.74 -10.42
C ARG A 44 18.86 2.69 -11.06
N ASP A 45 17.56 2.48 -10.85
CA ASP A 45 16.50 3.33 -11.43
C ASP A 45 16.40 4.71 -10.78
N PHE A 46 17.02 4.88 -9.62
CA PHE A 46 17.02 6.14 -8.87
C PHE A 46 18.34 6.90 -8.98
N GLU A 47 19.40 6.24 -9.46
CA GLU A 47 20.71 6.86 -9.65
C GLU A 47 20.63 8.03 -10.64
N PRO A 48 21.35 9.14 -10.40
CA PRO A 48 21.35 10.29 -11.30
C PRO A 48 21.82 9.90 -12.71
N ARG A 49 21.04 10.29 -13.72
CA ARG A 49 21.40 10.10 -15.15
C ARG A 49 21.17 11.39 -15.93
N PRO A 50 21.93 11.64 -17.00
CA PRO A 50 21.64 12.75 -17.92
C PRO A 50 20.21 12.61 -18.46
N ASN A 51 19.38 13.65 -18.33
CA ASN A 51 17.95 13.66 -18.67
C ASN A 51 17.09 12.63 -17.91
N GLY A 52 17.55 12.19 -16.74
CA GLY A 52 16.78 11.32 -15.85
C GLY A 52 15.70 12.06 -15.04
N PRO A 53 14.90 11.32 -14.24
CA PRO A 53 13.95 11.93 -13.31
C PRO A 53 14.67 12.83 -12.28
N PRO A 54 13.92 13.67 -11.54
CA PRO A 54 14.48 14.45 -10.45
C PRO A 54 15.28 13.58 -9.46
N PRO A 55 16.30 14.11 -8.77
CA PRO A 55 17.05 13.35 -7.77
C PRO A 55 16.13 12.80 -6.68
N ALA A 56 16.32 11.52 -6.35
CA ALA A 56 15.56 10.86 -5.30
C ALA A 56 16.00 11.34 -3.91
N ARG A 57 15.04 11.44 -2.99
CA ARG A 57 15.33 11.57 -1.56
C ARG A 57 15.77 10.21 -1.01
N LEU A 58 16.95 10.15 -0.41
CA LEU A 58 17.50 8.91 0.12
C LEU A 58 17.47 8.95 1.65
N ARG A 59 16.86 7.93 2.26
CA ARG A 59 16.73 7.80 3.72
C ARG A 59 17.09 6.40 4.21
N ILE A 60 17.79 6.35 5.34
CA ILE A 60 17.93 5.15 6.17
C ILE A 60 17.30 5.43 7.53
N ILE A 61 16.41 4.55 7.96
CA ILE A 61 15.82 4.56 9.30
C ILE A 61 16.36 3.35 10.04
N ASP A 62 17.33 3.59 10.94
CA ASP A 62 17.96 2.54 11.74
C ASP A 62 17.01 2.06 12.86
N GLY A 63 16.82 0.74 13.00
CA GLY A 63 16.09 0.12 14.11
C GLY A 63 14.56 -0.01 13.95
N GLY A 64 13.98 0.50 12.86
CA GLY A 64 12.54 0.42 12.58
C GLY A 64 11.73 1.64 13.03
N ILE A 65 10.41 1.54 12.85
CA ILE A 65 9.43 2.59 13.17
C ILE A 65 8.26 1.96 13.94
N ASP A 66 7.86 2.62 15.03
CA ASP A 66 6.57 2.40 15.68
C ASP A 66 5.85 3.77 15.79
N GLY A 67 5.10 4.09 14.73
CA GLY A 67 4.45 5.38 14.53
C GLY A 67 3.01 5.38 15.03
N SER A 68 2.64 6.43 15.77
CA SER A 68 1.23 6.72 16.07
C SER A 68 0.58 7.49 14.93
N GLY A 69 -0.55 7.02 14.40
CA GLY A 69 -1.32 7.70 13.36
C GLY A 69 -0.87 7.43 11.94
N ASP A 70 -1.34 8.25 10.99
CA ASP A 70 -1.10 8.05 9.56
C ASP A 70 0.34 8.36 9.16
N THR A 71 0.84 7.61 8.18
CA THR A 71 2.21 7.68 7.67
C THR A 71 2.19 7.66 6.14
N ASP A 72 3.00 8.48 5.46
CA ASP A 72 3.09 8.50 4.00
C ASP A 72 4.54 8.55 3.47
N THR A 73 4.74 8.29 2.18
CA THR A 73 6.00 8.50 1.45
C THR A 73 5.94 9.70 0.51
N GLY A 74 5.27 10.78 0.90
CA GLY A 74 5.10 11.99 0.09
C GLY A 74 4.94 11.79 -1.42
N LYS A 75 5.69 12.54 -2.23
CA LYS A 75 5.43 12.66 -3.68
C LYS A 75 6.45 11.95 -4.58
N GLY A 76 7.57 11.50 -4.03
CA GLY A 76 8.68 10.97 -4.82
C GLY A 76 9.45 12.01 -5.65
N PRO A 77 10.56 11.59 -6.29
CA PRO A 77 11.15 10.26 -6.15
C PRO A 77 11.83 10.07 -4.78
N TYR A 78 11.78 8.86 -4.24
CA TYR A 78 12.39 8.51 -2.96
C TYR A 78 12.93 7.08 -2.94
N VAL A 79 13.94 6.86 -2.10
CA VAL A 79 14.40 5.55 -1.65
C VAL A 79 14.46 5.58 -0.12
N VAL A 80 13.68 4.71 0.51
CA VAL A 80 13.61 4.59 1.97
C VAL A 80 13.97 3.16 2.37
N LEU A 81 15.06 3.01 3.11
CA LEU A 81 15.44 1.76 3.76
C LEU A 81 15.09 1.83 5.25
N VAL A 82 14.14 1.02 5.69
CA VAL A 82 13.82 0.80 7.10
C VAL A 82 14.59 -0.44 7.58
N ASP A 83 15.63 -0.23 8.37
CA ASP A 83 16.49 -1.29 8.91
C ASP A 83 15.88 -1.88 10.19
N GLY A 84 14.67 -2.42 10.04
CA GLY A 84 13.84 -2.94 11.12
C GLY A 84 12.38 -3.07 10.69
N PRO A 85 11.45 -3.29 11.64
CA PRO A 85 10.01 -3.30 11.35
C PRO A 85 9.47 -1.90 11.05
N LEU A 86 8.39 -1.83 10.28
CA LEU A 86 7.62 -0.59 10.04
C LEU A 86 6.20 -0.78 10.56
N LYS A 87 5.88 -0.14 11.67
CA LYS A 87 4.55 -0.18 12.28
C LYS A 87 3.92 1.21 12.30
N THR A 88 2.67 1.26 11.88
CA THR A 88 1.77 2.40 12.07
C THR A 88 0.42 1.92 12.60
N SER A 89 -0.19 2.72 13.47
CA SER A 89 -1.56 2.49 13.95
C SER A 89 -2.64 3.06 13.04
N GLY A 90 -2.25 3.84 12.02
CA GLY A 90 -3.15 4.50 11.09
C GLY A 90 -3.07 3.93 9.68
N HIS A 91 -3.25 4.82 8.72
CA HIS A 91 -3.10 4.54 7.31
C HIS A 91 -1.65 4.71 6.85
N LEU A 92 -1.11 3.70 6.16
CA LEU A 92 0.19 3.77 5.51
C LEU A 92 0.00 4.04 4.01
N ASP A 93 0.40 5.22 3.54
CA ASP A 93 0.27 5.64 2.14
C ASP A 93 1.63 5.65 1.42
N LEU A 94 1.93 4.54 0.72
CA LEU A 94 3.19 4.32 0.01
C LEU A 94 3.01 4.68 -1.47
N TRP A 95 3.01 5.98 -1.74
CA TRP A 95 2.56 6.52 -3.03
C TRP A 95 3.59 7.47 -3.63
N THR A 96 3.56 7.64 -4.96
CA THR A 96 4.34 8.65 -5.69
C THR A 96 3.43 9.56 -6.51
N TYR A 97 3.91 10.72 -6.93
CA TYR A 97 3.24 11.45 -8.01
C TYR A 97 3.39 10.70 -9.34
N GLU A 98 2.50 11.01 -10.27
CA GLU A 98 2.44 10.36 -11.58
C GLU A 98 3.83 10.32 -12.24
N TYR A 99 4.20 9.16 -12.79
CA TYR A 99 5.47 8.90 -13.46
C TYR A 99 6.75 8.95 -12.58
N LEU A 100 6.65 9.24 -11.28
CA LEU A 100 7.81 9.24 -10.39
C LEU A 100 8.02 7.88 -9.72
N PRO A 101 9.26 7.35 -9.70
CA PRO A 101 9.55 6.09 -9.03
C PRO A 101 9.64 6.28 -7.51
N GLY A 102 9.31 5.23 -6.76
CA GLY A 102 9.48 5.16 -5.31
C GLY A 102 9.97 3.78 -4.91
N LEU A 103 10.86 3.70 -3.93
CA LEU A 103 11.34 2.43 -3.38
C LEU A 103 11.30 2.47 -1.86
N VAL A 104 10.60 1.52 -1.27
CA VAL A 104 10.61 1.27 0.17
C VAL A 104 11.08 -0.15 0.42
N ILE A 105 12.13 -0.31 1.22
CA ILE A 105 12.62 -1.61 1.67
C ILE A 105 12.48 -1.67 3.18
N VAL A 106 11.71 -2.63 3.69
CA VAL A 106 11.53 -2.89 5.13
C VAL A 106 12.23 -4.20 5.48
N ARG A 107 13.26 -4.14 6.33
CA ARG A 107 14.07 -5.31 6.74
C ARG A 107 13.36 -6.22 7.77
N GLY A 108 12.26 -5.76 8.34
CA GLY A 108 11.40 -6.54 9.25
C GLY A 108 9.97 -6.70 8.74
N ASP A 109 9.04 -6.86 9.68
CA ASP A 109 7.60 -6.88 9.39
C ASP A 109 7.05 -5.48 9.11
N LEU A 110 6.02 -5.41 8.28
CA LEU A 110 5.22 -4.20 8.06
C LEU A 110 3.85 -4.38 8.71
N GLN A 111 3.43 -3.41 9.52
CA GLN A 111 2.13 -3.40 10.19
C GLN A 111 1.42 -2.06 9.99
N ALA A 112 0.16 -2.09 9.56
CA ALA A 112 -0.68 -0.92 9.41
C ALA A 112 -2.15 -1.27 9.68
N ARG A 113 -2.98 -0.30 10.07
CA ARG A 113 -4.43 -0.53 10.10
C ARG A 113 -4.98 -0.66 8.68
N THR A 114 -4.56 0.26 7.81
CA THR A 114 -4.91 0.26 6.37
C THR A 114 -3.68 0.65 5.57
N LEU A 115 -3.56 0.19 4.34
CA LEU A 115 -2.39 0.46 3.49
C LEU A 115 -2.83 0.81 2.07
N SER A 116 -2.27 1.87 1.50
CA SER A 116 -2.30 2.11 0.04
C SER A 116 -0.89 2.10 -0.52
N PHE A 117 -0.77 1.58 -1.74
CA PHE A 117 0.42 1.73 -2.57
C PHE A 117 0.00 1.97 -4.02
N GLY A 118 0.83 2.68 -4.77
CA GLY A 118 0.45 3.00 -6.13
C GLY A 118 1.40 3.87 -6.92
N ASN A 119 1.02 4.16 -8.16
CA ASN A 119 1.85 4.83 -9.15
C ASN A 119 3.18 4.08 -9.36
N GLY A 120 4.31 4.71 -9.04
CA GLY A 120 5.65 4.14 -9.20
C GLY A 120 6.24 3.55 -7.92
N ALA A 121 5.43 3.37 -6.86
CA ALA A 121 5.91 2.89 -5.57
C ALA A 121 6.13 1.36 -5.55
N ARG A 122 7.39 0.97 -5.41
CA ARG A 122 7.83 -0.43 -5.18
C ARG A 122 8.11 -0.63 -3.70
N VAL A 123 7.44 -1.60 -3.09
CA VAL A 123 7.52 -1.88 -1.66
C VAL A 123 7.97 -3.32 -1.45
N PHE A 124 9.12 -3.49 -0.80
CA PHE A 124 9.70 -4.80 -0.50
C PHE A 124 9.82 -4.97 1.01
N VAL A 125 9.22 -6.02 1.53
CA VAL A 125 9.19 -6.36 2.96
C VAL A 125 9.88 -7.71 3.14
N GLU A 126 10.95 -7.74 3.94
CA GLU A 126 11.67 -8.99 4.22
C GLU A 126 10.99 -9.86 5.26
N GLY A 127 10.08 -9.28 6.05
CA GLY A 127 9.18 -10.00 6.93
C GLY A 127 7.80 -10.23 6.30
N SER A 128 6.80 -10.28 7.16
CA SER A 128 5.38 -10.37 6.81
C SER A 128 4.74 -8.99 6.72
N VAL A 129 3.62 -8.91 6.00
CA VAL A 129 2.78 -7.71 5.91
C VAL A 129 1.47 -7.98 6.63
N PHE A 130 1.16 -7.19 7.66
CA PHE A 130 -0.09 -7.28 8.41
C PHE A 130 -0.85 -5.97 8.27
N VAL A 131 -1.96 -6.03 7.54
CA VAL A 131 -2.93 -4.94 7.42
C VAL A 131 -4.19 -5.36 8.16
N ASP A 132 -4.56 -4.65 9.22
CA ASP A 132 -5.71 -5.06 10.05
C ASP A 132 -7.03 -5.03 9.26
N ASP A 133 -7.19 -4.01 8.42
CA ASP A 133 -8.37 -3.80 7.58
C ASP A 133 -7.99 -3.92 6.09
N TRP A 134 -7.88 -2.77 5.40
CA TRP A 134 -7.99 -2.69 3.95
C TRP A 134 -6.65 -2.36 3.30
N LEU A 135 -6.33 -3.09 2.23
CA LEU A 135 -5.15 -2.87 1.40
C LEU A 135 -5.57 -2.43 -0.01
N PHE A 136 -4.97 -1.36 -0.52
CA PHE A 136 -5.28 -0.79 -1.83
C PHE A 136 -4.02 -0.71 -2.70
N GLY A 137 -4.06 -1.31 -3.88
CA GLY A 137 -3.09 -1.13 -4.96
C GLY A 137 -3.73 -0.40 -6.14
N ARG A 138 -3.15 0.71 -6.62
CA ARG A 138 -3.70 1.43 -7.77
C ARG A 138 -2.66 2.19 -8.60
N TYR A 139 -2.97 2.40 -9.87
CA TYR A 139 -2.14 3.03 -10.91
C TYR A 139 -0.79 2.33 -11.09
N GLY A 140 -0.81 1.01 -11.21
CA GLY A 140 0.41 0.21 -11.30
C GLY A 140 1.06 0.12 -12.67
N ASP A 141 0.58 0.88 -13.65
CA ASP A 141 1.19 0.99 -14.99
C ASP A 141 2.65 1.48 -14.96
N HIS A 142 3.11 1.92 -13.79
CA HIS A 142 4.48 2.33 -13.47
C HIS A 142 5.19 1.39 -12.48
N ASN A 143 4.83 0.10 -12.46
CA ASN A 143 5.44 -0.96 -11.63
C ASN A 143 5.14 -0.85 -10.12
N ALA A 144 3.93 -0.40 -9.74
CA ALA A 144 3.53 -0.49 -8.34
C ALA A 144 3.43 -1.95 -7.90
N VAL A 145 4.24 -2.31 -6.91
CA VAL A 145 4.32 -3.67 -6.39
C VAL A 145 4.49 -3.64 -4.88
N LEU A 146 3.79 -4.54 -4.20
CA LEU A 146 4.04 -4.86 -2.80
C LEU A 146 4.42 -6.34 -2.70
N SER A 147 5.64 -6.59 -2.25
CA SER A 147 6.21 -7.93 -2.13
C SER A 147 6.68 -8.18 -0.70
N ALA A 148 6.29 -9.33 -0.14
CA ALA A 148 6.71 -9.81 1.17
C ALA A 148 7.43 -11.16 1.05
N LYS A 149 8.48 -11.40 1.84
CA LYS A 149 9.03 -12.76 2.01
C LYS A 149 8.18 -13.60 2.97
N GLY A 150 7.46 -12.95 3.89
CA GLY A 150 6.52 -13.60 4.80
C GLY A 150 5.13 -13.79 4.18
N GLU A 151 4.14 -13.96 5.04
CA GLU A 151 2.73 -13.95 4.64
C GLU A 151 2.24 -12.49 4.52
N LEU A 152 1.39 -12.23 3.54
CA LEU A 152 0.62 -10.98 3.49
C LEU A 152 -0.79 -11.25 4.00
N ARG A 153 -1.19 -10.56 5.06
CA ARG A 153 -2.52 -10.62 5.66
C ARG A 153 -3.21 -9.28 5.54
N ALA A 154 -4.43 -9.30 5.01
CA ALA A 154 -5.35 -8.17 5.02
C ALA A 154 -6.78 -8.70 5.19
N ARG A 155 -7.72 -7.88 5.65
CA ARG A 155 -9.15 -8.24 5.61
C ARG A 155 -9.63 -8.36 4.17
N ALA A 156 -9.29 -7.37 3.35
CA ALA A 156 -9.43 -7.42 1.90
C ALA A 156 -8.36 -6.58 1.19
N SER A 157 -8.03 -6.98 -0.04
CA SER A 157 -7.11 -6.29 -0.93
C SER A 157 -7.83 -5.90 -2.22
N PHE A 158 -7.76 -4.63 -2.55
CA PHE A 158 -8.35 -4.03 -3.75
C PHE A 158 -7.21 -3.66 -4.68
N LEU A 159 -7.09 -4.32 -5.82
CA LEU A 159 -6.03 -4.08 -6.80
C LEU A 159 -6.63 -3.63 -8.13
N ASP A 160 -6.01 -2.65 -8.75
CA ASP A 160 -6.27 -2.37 -10.16
C ASP A 160 -5.58 -3.41 -11.07
N VAL A 161 -5.77 -3.28 -12.38
CA VAL A 161 -5.25 -4.24 -13.39
C VAL A 161 -3.73 -4.24 -13.52
N HIS A 162 -3.01 -3.28 -12.91
CA HIS A 162 -1.56 -3.15 -13.05
C HIS A 162 -0.80 -3.18 -11.71
N THR A 163 -1.48 -3.41 -10.59
CA THR A 163 -0.87 -3.49 -9.27
C THR A 163 -0.72 -4.93 -8.82
N PHE A 164 0.47 -5.24 -8.32
CA PHE A 164 0.84 -6.63 -8.01
C PHE A 164 1.12 -6.84 -6.52
N LEU A 165 0.64 -7.97 -6.02
CA LEU A 165 0.97 -8.51 -4.70
C LEU A 165 1.74 -9.83 -4.85
N TYR A 166 2.85 -9.92 -4.12
CA TYR A 166 3.66 -11.15 -4.00
C TYR A 166 3.93 -11.44 -2.53
N ALA A 167 3.78 -12.70 -2.14
CA ALA A 167 4.12 -13.12 -0.78
C ALA A 167 4.62 -14.57 -0.80
N ASP A 168 5.88 -14.82 -0.42
CA ASP A 168 6.41 -16.19 -0.42
C ASP A 168 5.69 -17.08 0.61
N GLY A 169 5.21 -16.48 1.72
CA GLY A 169 4.34 -17.13 2.70
C GLY A 169 2.85 -17.18 2.32
N GLY A 170 2.53 -16.70 1.11
CA GLY A 170 1.18 -16.59 0.56
C GLY A 170 0.39 -15.37 1.03
N VAL A 171 -0.77 -15.19 0.42
CA VAL A 171 -1.69 -14.07 0.66
C VAL A 171 -2.97 -14.60 1.30
N ARG A 172 -3.30 -14.05 2.46
CA ARG A 172 -4.57 -14.27 3.18
C ARG A 172 -5.35 -12.96 3.21
N SER A 173 -6.29 -12.83 2.28
CA SER A 173 -7.10 -11.64 2.08
C SER A 173 -8.29 -11.98 1.20
N LEU A 174 -9.40 -11.23 1.26
CA LEU A 174 -10.43 -11.23 0.21
C LEU A 174 -9.92 -10.36 -0.94
N LEU A 175 -9.80 -10.91 -2.15
CA LEU A 175 -9.23 -10.22 -3.30
C LEU A 175 -10.31 -9.68 -4.22
N TYR A 176 -10.30 -8.37 -4.42
CA TYR A 176 -11.07 -7.67 -5.45
C TYR A 176 -10.11 -7.10 -6.51
N ALA A 177 -10.18 -7.61 -7.74
CA ALA A 177 -9.33 -7.14 -8.85
C ALA A 177 -9.80 -7.66 -10.22
N SER A 178 -9.27 -7.10 -11.32
CA SER A 178 -9.63 -7.50 -12.69
C SER A 178 -8.88 -8.74 -13.16
N ARG A 179 -9.60 -9.76 -13.68
CA ARG A 179 -9.15 -11.01 -14.34
C ARG A 179 -8.13 -10.81 -15.46
N ALA A 180 -8.07 -9.64 -16.07
CA ALA A 180 -7.11 -9.36 -17.13
C ALA A 180 -5.67 -9.17 -16.64
N GLY A 181 -5.45 -8.89 -15.35
CA GLY A 181 -4.12 -8.61 -14.78
C GLY A 181 -3.48 -9.74 -13.98
N TRP A 182 -4.04 -10.96 -14.00
CA TRP A 182 -3.59 -12.01 -13.07
C TRP A 182 -2.48 -12.87 -13.63
N GLU A 183 -1.34 -12.77 -12.96
CA GLU A 183 -0.29 -13.78 -13.05
C GLU A 183 -0.11 -14.52 -11.72
N THR A 184 -0.57 -13.97 -10.58
CA THR A 184 -0.15 -14.44 -9.25
C THR A 184 -1.23 -15.12 -8.41
N LEU A 185 -2.47 -14.61 -8.38
CA LEU A 185 -3.60 -15.09 -7.55
C LEU A 185 -4.89 -15.18 -8.39
N GLU A 186 -6.02 -15.61 -7.82
CA GLU A 186 -7.34 -15.54 -8.48
C GLU A 186 -8.25 -14.63 -7.63
N PRO A 187 -9.05 -13.72 -8.24
CA PRO A 187 -9.93 -12.86 -7.47
C PRO A 187 -11.04 -13.66 -6.81
N ASP A 188 -11.40 -13.27 -5.60
CA ASP A 188 -12.68 -13.69 -5.00
C ASP A 188 -13.83 -12.92 -5.67
N ILE A 189 -13.63 -11.62 -5.90
CA ILE A 189 -14.54 -10.74 -6.63
C ILE A 189 -13.81 -10.15 -7.82
N ALA A 190 -14.26 -10.50 -9.02
CA ALA A 190 -13.69 -9.97 -10.26
C ALA A 190 -14.31 -8.60 -10.59
N ASN A 191 -13.48 -7.63 -10.98
CA ASN A 191 -13.91 -6.32 -11.45
C ASN A 191 -13.88 -6.26 -12.99
N GLU A 192 -14.88 -6.86 -13.65
CA GLU A 192 -14.90 -7.01 -15.11
C GLU A 192 -16.03 -6.24 -15.80
N GLY A 193 -17.16 -6.04 -15.12
CA GLY A 193 -18.33 -5.35 -15.64
C GLY A 193 -18.52 -3.99 -14.99
N GLU A 194 -18.92 -3.01 -15.81
CA GLU A 194 -19.37 -1.70 -15.34
C GLU A 194 -20.57 -1.87 -14.39
N GLY A 195 -20.41 -1.40 -13.16
CA GLY A 195 -21.44 -1.43 -12.12
C GLY A 195 -21.48 -2.70 -11.28
N ASP A 196 -20.56 -3.65 -11.48
CA ASP A 196 -20.47 -4.90 -10.71
C ASP A 196 -20.29 -4.62 -9.21
N GLY A 197 -19.74 -3.46 -8.85
CA GLY A 197 -19.52 -3.08 -7.46
C GLY A 197 -20.80 -2.95 -6.62
N LYS A 198 -21.97 -2.72 -7.23
CA LYS A 198 -23.26 -2.51 -6.52
C LYS A 198 -23.68 -3.71 -5.67
N ASP A 199 -23.28 -4.91 -6.04
CA ASP A 199 -23.66 -6.15 -5.34
C ASP A 199 -22.73 -6.47 -4.15
N PHE A 200 -21.63 -5.73 -4.02
CA PHE A 200 -20.58 -6.01 -3.04
C PHE A 200 -20.31 -4.84 -2.09
N PHE A 201 -20.44 -3.60 -2.54
CA PHE A 201 -19.95 -2.44 -1.82
C PHE A 201 -21.06 -1.50 -1.34
N ASP A 202 -20.76 -0.76 -0.27
CA ASP A 202 -21.57 0.35 0.18
C ASP A 202 -21.69 1.41 -0.93
N PRO A 203 -22.90 1.89 -1.28
CA PRO A 203 -23.09 2.88 -2.34
C PRO A 203 -22.27 4.17 -2.16
N ALA A 204 -21.88 4.53 -0.94
CA ALA A 204 -21.07 5.70 -0.65
C ALA A 204 -19.62 5.58 -1.14
N VAL A 205 -19.12 4.37 -1.40
CA VAL A 205 -17.78 4.12 -1.94
C VAL A 205 -17.77 3.80 -3.42
N LEU A 206 -18.94 3.80 -4.07
CA LEU A 206 -19.07 3.59 -5.50
C LEU A 206 -18.98 4.91 -6.28
N ASP A 207 -18.56 4.82 -7.53
CA ASP A 207 -18.64 5.91 -8.50
C ASP A 207 -20.05 5.99 -9.13
N ARG A 208 -20.18 6.80 -10.19
CA ARG A 208 -21.48 6.99 -10.87
C ARG A 208 -21.94 5.79 -11.70
N TYR A 209 -21.02 4.90 -12.06
CA TYR A 209 -21.29 3.69 -12.83
C TYR A 209 -21.64 2.53 -11.89
N GLY A 210 -21.19 2.64 -10.64
CA GLY A 210 -21.38 1.64 -9.59
C GLY A 210 -20.15 0.78 -9.39
N ASP A 211 -18.99 1.24 -9.87
CA ASP A 211 -17.70 0.61 -9.64
C ASP A 211 -17.04 1.19 -8.40
N LEU A 212 -16.14 0.44 -7.78
CA LEU A 212 -15.45 0.89 -6.58
C LEU A 212 -14.61 2.14 -6.88
N ASP A 213 -14.97 3.27 -6.29
CA ASP A 213 -14.15 4.49 -6.32
C ASP A 213 -13.06 4.37 -5.25
N PHE A 214 -11.85 3.98 -5.65
CA PHE A 214 -10.71 3.82 -4.75
C PHE A 214 -10.45 5.04 -3.86
N LYS A 215 -10.69 6.26 -4.34
CA LYS A 215 -10.47 7.47 -3.52
C LYS A 215 -11.50 7.53 -2.38
N ARG A 216 -12.78 7.22 -2.67
CA ARG A 216 -13.83 7.15 -1.65
C ARG A 216 -13.62 5.97 -0.71
N ALA A 217 -13.17 4.82 -1.24
CA ALA A 217 -12.90 3.62 -0.47
C ALA A 217 -11.74 3.82 0.52
N ILE A 218 -10.62 4.40 0.08
CA ILE A 218 -9.49 4.76 0.96
C ILE A 218 -9.94 5.74 2.04
N GLN A 219 -10.73 6.76 1.69
CA GLN A 219 -11.24 7.71 2.68
C GLN A 219 -12.16 7.03 3.71
N ALA A 220 -13.08 6.18 3.27
CA ALA A 220 -13.96 5.42 4.14
C ALA A 220 -13.17 4.47 5.06
N ALA A 221 -12.15 3.80 4.51
CA ALA A 221 -11.22 2.95 5.26
C ALA A 221 -10.47 3.72 6.35
N ARG A 222 -9.97 4.93 6.05
CA ARG A 222 -9.31 5.81 7.03
C ARG A 222 -10.25 6.25 8.15
N GLU A 223 -11.53 6.41 7.85
CA GLU A 223 -12.59 6.74 8.79
C GLU A 223 -13.09 5.50 9.59
N GLY A 224 -12.57 4.30 9.31
CA GLY A 224 -13.02 3.06 9.93
C GLY A 224 -14.43 2.63 9.50
N ARG A 225 -14.91 3.13 8.36
CA ARG A 225 -16.22 2.74 7.81
C ARG A 225 -16.10 1.42 7.03
N PRO A 226 -17.15 0.57 7.06
CA PRO A 226 -17.20 -0.63 6.25
C PRO A 226 -17.21 -0.25 4.77
N LEU A 227 -16.55 -1.07 3.94
CA LEU A 227 -16.57 -0.92 2.48
C LEU A 227 -17.58 -1.87 1.83
N PHE A 228 -17.70 -3.08 2.35
CA PHE A 228 -18.61 -4.09 1.83
C PHE A 228 -20.01 -3.96 2.41
N LEU A 229 -21.00 -4.40 1.65
CA LEU A 229 -22.33 -4.69 2.16
C LEU A 229 -22.27 -5.84 3.19
N PRO A 230 -23.22 -5.90 4.16
CA PRO A 230 -23.29 -7.01 5.11
C PRO A 230 -23.38 -8.38 4.42
N GLY A 231 -22.63 -9.37 4.91
CA GLY A 231 -22.68 -10.75 4.39
C GLY A 231 -21.73 -11.02 3.21
N VAL A 232 -21.08 -10.00 2.64
CA VAL A 232 -20.21 -10.19 1.47
C VAL A 232 -18.97 -10.98 1.82
N GLU A 233 -18.30 -10.67 2.94
CA GLU A 233 -17.08 -11.37 3.34
C GLU A 233 -17.31 -12.85 3.68
N GLU A 234 -18.49 -13.19 4.19
CA GLU A 234 -18.90 -14.55 4.53
C GLU A 234 -19.11 -15.42 3.28
N ARG A 235 -19.38 -14.81 2.12
CA ARG A 235 -19.50 -15.53 0.83
C ARG A 235 -18.17 -16.07 0.32
N PHE A 236 -17.04 -15.57 0.85
CA PHE A 236 -15.70 -15.90 0.38
C PHE A 236 -14.82 -16.48 1.50
N PRO A 237 -15.10 -17.71 2.00
CA PRO A 237 -14.36 -18.30 3.11
C PRO A 237 -12.87 -18.54 2.79
N ALA A 238 -12.51 -18.65 1.49
CA ALA A 238 -11.13 -18.76 1.03
C ALA A 238 -10.24 -17.58 1.46
N ARG A 239 -10.84 -16.41 1.76
CA ARG A 239 -10.12 -15.23 2.30
C ARG A 239 -9.37 -15.51 3.60
N LEU A 240 -9.79 -16.53 4.36
CA LEU A 240 -9.20 -16.92 5.64
C LEU A 240 -8.00 -17.86 5.49
N THR A 241 -7.76 -18.38 4.29
CA THR A 241 -6.67 -19.29 3.96
C THR A 241 -5.57 -18.57 3.18
N SER A 242 -4.31 -18.87 3.49
CA SER A 242 -3.19 -18.35 2.70
C SER A 242 -3.17 -19.00 1.33
N ARG A 243 -3.06 -18.19 0.28
CA ARG A 243 -2.97 -18.61 -1.12
C ARG A 243 -1.61 -18.25 -1.68
N ASN A 244 -0.94 -19.20 -2.32
CA ASN A 244 0.37 -18.95 -2.91
C ASN A 244 0.25 -17.96 -4.07
N THR A 245 1.18 -17.00 -4.12
CA THR A 245 1.41 -16.20 -5.33
C THR A 245 2.29 -17.00 -6.27
N LYS A 246 1.88 -17.14 -7.54
CA LYS A 246 2.70 -17.81 -8.57
C LYS A 246 3.97 -17.04 -8.90
#